data_AF-A0A7V1MI15-F1
#
_entry.id   AF-A0A7V1MI15-F1
#
_cell.length_a   1.000
_cell.length_b   1.000
_cell.length_c   1.000
_cell.angle_alpha   90.00
_cell.angle_beta   90.00
_cell.angle_gamma   90.00
#
_symmetry.space_group_name_H-M   'P 1'
#
loop_
_entity.id
_entity.type
_entity.pdbx_description
1 polymer ?
#
loop_
_entity_poly.entity_id
_entity_poly.type
_entity_poly.pdbx_seq_one_letter_code
_entity_poly.pdbx_strand_id
1 'polypeptide(L)'
;MTRRIRTWKTGAAAGFAVLWLVITLPISAQHKEQVIVQGDITSDRTWTPDKEYILSGAVFVRAGVTLTILPGTVIKGLDRSFLVVDRGAKLIAEGTPSAPIIFTSAQPPGQRGPRDWGGVWINGRAPINAPGGEEQGEAGLTGVYGGNDPNDSSGVIRYVRIEFAGFPVAPDRELNNFTLAGVGAGTIVDHIHVNRGADDGIEFFGGTVNVKYILVTGPGDDGFDWQTGWTGKAQFVVIQQDGEVDPAADRGIEADNNENDNNLLPRSNPTLYNFTLVGDPRPETGGGAGIVLRRGTAGTLRNFIVLGFKRAGLDIQGAISQTLAQRGELVISHSIFFGNGPNFASGTTGSLVGGFAQVATSDPQLRDPFNLDDPDFRPADDSPALDRTRVASPPDDGFFEPVFFLGGVNPQNDWTKAKWVQIARE
;
A
#
# COMPACT_ATOMS: atom_id res chain seq x y z
N MET A 1 55.78 15.63 -74.27
CA MET A 1 54.57 15.96 -73.49
C MET A 1 53.63 14.77 -73.62
N THR A 2 53.79 13.77 -72.77
CA THR A 2 53.36 12.41 -73.16
C THR A 2 52.58 11.75 -72.03
N ARG A 3 51.25 11.95 -72.11
CA ARG A 3 50.23 11.15 -71.42
C ARG A 3 50.35 9.69 -71.85
N ARG A 4 50.36 8.77 -70.89
CA ARG A 4 50.00 7.36 -71.10
C ARG A 4 48.83 7.02 -70.19
N ILE A 5 47.79 6.43 -70.77
CA ILE A 5 46.67 5.81 -70.08
C ILE A 5 46.45 4.44 -70.70
N ARG A 6 46.23 3.45 -69.81
CA ARG A 6 45.62 2.10 -69.98
C ARG A 6 46.48 1.06 -70.74
N THR A 7 46.50 -0.23 -70.39
CA THR A 7 45.51 -1.12 -69.76
C THR A 7 46.15 -2.27 -68.94
N TRP A 8 45.46 -2.60 -67.83
CA TRP A 8 45.21 -3.87 -67.12
C TRP A 8 45.97 -5.18 -67.43
N LYS A 9 46.42 -5.84 -66.36
CA LYS A 9 46.56 -7.30 -66.25
C LYS A 9 45.91 -7.78 -64.94
N THR A 10 45.17 -8.88 -65.06
CA THR A 10 44.41 -9.60 -64.02
C THR A 10 45.34 -10.36 -63.06
N GLY A 11 45.07 -10.28 -61.76
CA GLY A 11 45.65 -11.16 -60.74
C GLY A 11 44.55 -11.69 -59.83
N ALA A 12 44.35 -13.01 -59.83
CA ALA A 12 43.45 -13.70 -58.92
C ALA A 12 44.13 -13.87 -57.55
N ALA A 13 43.48 -13.41 -56.48
CA ALA A 13 43.90 -13.66 -55.11
C ALA A 13 42.90 -14.61 -54.45
N ALA A 14 43.38 -15.75 -53.95
CA ALA A 14 42.60 -16.72 -53.20
C ALA A 14 42.28 -16.17 -51.80
N GLY A 15 40.99 -16.05 -51.47
CA GLY A 15 40.53 -15.67 -50.14
C GLY A 15 40.32 -16.90 -49.25
N PHE A 16 41.00 -16.94 -48.10
CA PHE A 16 40.64 -17.83 -46.99
C PHE A 16 39.59 -17.14 -46.12
N ALA A 17 38.36 -17.65 -46.12
CA ALA A 17 37.32 -17.23 -45.20
C ALA A 17 37.47 -18.01 -43.88
N VAL A 18 37.82 -17.32 -42.80
CA VAL A 18 37.77 -17.87 -41.43
C VAL A 18 36.34 -17.70 -40.92
N LEU A 19 35.61 -18.81 -40.84
CA LEU A 19 34.26 -18.85 -40.28
C LEU A 19 34.36 -18.85 -38.75
N TRP A 20 34.08 -17.73 -38.10
CA TRP A 20 33.89 -17.70 -36.65
C TRP A 20 32.50 -18.24 -36.32
N LEU A 21 32.46 -19.48 -35.84
CA LEU A 21 31.25 -20.07 -35.29
C LEU A 21 31.01 -19.44 -33.90
N VAL A 22 30.14 -18.44 -33.83
CA VAL A 22 29.64 -17.94 -32.54
C VAL A 22 28.63 -18.97 -32.02
N ILE A 23 29.06 -19.81 -31.09
CA ILE A 23 28.17 -20.69 -30.34
C ILE A 23 27.49 -19.82 -29.29
N THR A 24 26.28 -19.33 -29.59
CA THR A 24 25.37 -18.81 -28.57
C THR A 24 24.80 -19.99 -27.80
N LEU A 25 25.38 -20.28 -26.63
CA LEU A 25 24.73 -21.17 -25.66
C LEU A 25 23.48 -20.45 -25.14
N PRO A 26 22.30 -21.09 -25.13
CA PRO A 26 21.15 -20.52 -24.44
C PRO A 26 21.49 -20.42 -22.95
N ILE A 27 21.40 -19.20 -22.41
CA ILE A 27 21.40 -19.00 -20.95
C ILE A 27 20.09 -19.62 -20.47
N SER A 28 20.15 -20.85 -19.96
CA SER A 28 19.06 -21.41 -19.18
C SER A 28 18.96 -20.57 -17.91
N ALA A 29 17.79 -19.97 -17.66
CA ALA A 29 17.49 -19.40 -16.36
C ALA A 29 17.67 -20.51 -15.32
N GLN A 30 18.62 -20.35 -14.41
CA GLN A 30 18.85 -21.32 -13.35
C GLN A 30 17.58 -21.37 -12.49
N HIS A 31 16.92 -22.53 -12.45
CA HIS A 31 15.80 -22.75 -11.54
C HIS A 31 16.31 -22.56 -10.10
N LYS A 32 15.74 -21.59 -9.38
CA LYS A 32 16.00 -21.40 -7.96
C LYS A 32 15.50 -22.63 -7.19
N GLU A 33 16.21 -22.99 -6.13
CA GLU A 33 15.72 -24.02 -5.20
C GLU A 33 14.39 -23.56 -4.59
N GLN A 34 13.37 -24.42 -4.64
CA GLN A 34 12.07 -24.16 -4.01
C GLN A 34 12.05 -24.72 -2.59
N VAL A 35 11.70 -23.87 -1.62
CA VAL A 35 11.57 -24.24 -0.21
C VAL A 35 10.11 -24.10 0.20
N ILE A 36 9.45 -25.25 0.45
CA ILE A 36 8.10 -25.24 1.02
C ILE A 36 8.18 -24.87 2.51
N VAL A 37 7.42 -23.85 2.90
CA VAL A 37 7.30 -23.37 4.28
C VAL A 37 5.86 -23.59 4.74
N GLN A 38 5.69 -24.25 5.88
CA GLN A 38 4.37 -24.61 6.44
C GLN A 38 4.43 -24.65 7.96
N GLY A 39 3.33 -24.29 8.62
CA GLY A 39 3.22 -24.33 10.08
C GLY A 39 4.16 -23.34 10.77
N ASP A 40 4.77 -23.79 11.86
CA ASP A 40 5.47 -22.90 12.78
C ASP A 40 6.96 -22.73 12.47
N ILE A 41 7.40 -21.49 12.36
CA ILE A 41 8.80 -21.07 12.41
C ILE A 41 9.13 -20.81 13.89
N THR A 42 9.75 -21.81 14.53
CA THR A 42 10.05 -21.86 15.97
C THR A 42 11.49 -21.52 16.35
N SER A 43 12.32 -21.18 15.36
CA SER A 43 13.71 -20.73 15.55
C SER A 43 14.04 -19.73 14.47
N ASP A 44 15.02 -18.86 14.73
CA ASP A 44 15.42 -17.83 13.78
C ASP A 44 15.73 -18.43 12.41
N ARG A 45 15.30 -17.71 11.37
CA ARG A 45 15.47 -18.10 9.97
C ARG A 45 15.87 -16.89 9.14
N THR A 46 16.71 -17.15 8.15
CA THR A 46 17.05 -16.18 7.10
C THR A 46 16.60 -16.75 5.76
N TRP A 47 15.80 -15.98 5.04
CA TRP A 47 15.39 -16.26 3.67
C TRP A 47 16.25 -15.45 2.69
N THR A 48 16.71 -16.11 1.63
CA THR A 48 17.76 -15.59 0.74
C THR A 48 17.31 -15.59 -0.72
N PRO A 49 17.82 -14.67 -1.56
CA PRO A 49 17.33 -14.49 -2.93
C PRO A 49 17.74 -15.60 -3.90
N ASP A 50 18.65 -16.51 -3.54
CA ASP A 50 19.01 -17.70 -4.32
C ASP A 50 17.92 -18.79 -4.29
N LYS A 51 16.92 -18.66 -3.41
CA LYS A 51 15.79 -19.57 -3.28
C LYS A 51 14.45 -18.89 -3.59
N GLU A 52 13.44 -19.70 -3.87
CA GLU A 52 12.04 -19.30 -3.85
C GLU A 52 11.36 -19.97 -2.65
N TYR A 53 10.73 -19.18 -1.79
CA TYR A 53 9.99 -19.70 -0.64
C TYR A 53 8.52 -19.82 -1.00
N ILE A 54 7.91 -20.97 -0.72
CA ILE A 54 6.51 -21.25 -1.06
C ILE A 54 5.76 -21.50 0.24
N LEU A 55 4.85 -20.60 0.61
CA LEU A 55 3.98 -20.74 1.76
C LEU A 55 2.88 -21.76 1.44
N SER A 56 2.67 -22.72 2.35
CA SER A 56 1.65 -23.75 2.25
C SER A 56 0.84 -23.79 3.54
N GLY A 57 -0.42 -23.35 3.45
CA GLY A 57 -1.28 -23.12 4.62
C GLY A 57 -0.82 -21.94 5.48
N ALA A 58 -1.28 -21.91 6.73
CA ALA A 58 -0.91 -20.89 7.68
C ALA A 58 0.55 -21.07 8.14
N VAL A 59 1.37 -20.03 7.96
CA VAL A 59 2.77 -19.99 8.42
C VAL A 59 2.92 -18.98 9.54
N PHE A 60 3.39 -19.42 10.70
CA PHE A 60 3.52 -18.57 11.89
C PHE A 60 4.98 -18.36 12.26
N VAL A 61 5.43 -17.10 12.32
CA VAL A 61 6.67 -16.73 13.03
C VAL A 61 6.32 -16.61 14.50
N ARG A 62 6.76 -17.57 15.31
CA ARG A 62 6.35 -17.67 16.73
C ARG A 62 7.04 -16.64 17.61
N ALA A 63 6.41 -16.29 18.73
CA ALA A 63 6.95 -15.33 19.70
C ALA A 63 8.40 -15.65 20.10
N GLY A 64 9.25 -14.62 20.17
CA GLY A 64 10.69 -14.76 20.46
C GLY A 64 11.54 -15.14 19.24
N VAL A 65 10.95 -15.39 18.07
CA VAL A 65 11.65 -15.73 16.83
C VAL A 65 11.74 -14.51 15.91
N THR A 66 12.88 -14.41 15.20
CA THR A 66 13.08 -13.46 14.11
C THR A 66 13.13 -14.17 12.76
N LEU A 67 12.24 -13.81 11.86
CA LEU A 67 12.33 -14.12 10.44
C LEU A 67 13.01 -12.95 9.72
N THR A 68 14.20 -13.20 9.17
CA THR A 68 14.91 -12.23 8.32
C THR A 68 14.74 -12.61 6.86
N ILE A 69 14.39 -11.67 6.00
CA ILE A 69 14.25 -11.86 4.56
C ILE A 69 15.19 -10.89 3.87
N LEU A 70 16.15 -11.41 3.10
CA LEU A 70 17.15 -10.59 2.43
C LEU A 70 16.59 -9.92 1.15
N PRO A 71 17.15 -8.78 0.71
CA PRO A 71 16.75 -8.09 -0.52
C PRO A 71 16.67 -9.01 -1.75
N GLY A 72 15.65 -8.81 -2.58
CA GLY A 72 15.44 -9.60 -3.81
C GLY A 72 14.86 -11.00 -3.60
N THR A 73 14.50 -11.37 -2.37
CA THR A 73 13.84 -12.64 -2.08
C THR A 73 12.39 -12.62 -2.56
N VAL A 74 11.96 -13.73 -3.17
CA VAL A 74 10.58 -13.93 -3.63
C VAL A 74 9.93 -15.01 -2.78
N ILE A 75 8.75 -14.68 -2.24
CA ILE A 75 7.90 -15.52 -1.41
C ILE A 75 6.58 -15.69 -2.16
N LYS A 76 6.17 -16.94 -2.35
CA LYS A 76 4.97 -17.32 -3.11
C LYS A 76 3.95 -17.95 -2.19
N GLY A 77 2.71 -17.45 -2.17
CA GLY A 77 1.60 -18.06 -1.46
C GLY A 77 0.83 -19.05 -2.34
N LEU A 78 0.66 -20.29 -1.86
CA LEU A 78 -0.35 -21.21 -2.40
C LEU A 78 -1.76 -20.80 -1.97
N ASP A 79 -2.78 -21.42 -2.59
CA ASP A 79 -4.18 -21.30 -2.14
C ASP A 79 -4.28 -21.54 -0.62
N ARG A 80 -5.04 -20.68 0.05
CA ARG A 80 -5.26 -20.72 1.52
C ARG A 80 -3.99 -20.63 2.36
N SER A 81 -2.89 -20.09 1.82
CA SER A 81 -1.68 -19.81 2.59
C SER A 81 -1.57 -18.34 2.99
N PHE A 82 -0.94 -18.07 4.12
CA PHE A 82 -0.71 -16.71 4.61
C PHE A 82 0.44 -16.72 5.63
N LEU A 83 1.06 -15.55 5.82
CA LEU A 83 2.14 -15.37 6.80
C LEU A 83 1.62 -14.58 7.98
N VAL A 84 1.79 -15.12 9.18
CA VAL A 84 1.49 -14.45 10.45
C VAL A 84 2.78 -14.26 11.23
N VAL A 85 2.99 -13.04 11.72
CA VAL A 85 4.03 -12.72 12.70
C VAL A 85 3.34 -12.59 14.06
N ASP A 86 3.58 -13.55 14.96
CA ASP A 86 2.95 -13.56 16.27
C ASP A 86 3.45 -12.39 17.12
N ARG A 87 2.62 -11.99 18.09
CA ARG A 87 2.97 -11.00 19.10
C ARG A 87 4.28 -11.33 19.82
N GLY A 88 5.29 -10.47 19.67
CA GLY A 88 6.64 -10.66 20.20
C GLY A 88 7.59 -11.47 19.31
N ALA A 89 7.18 -11.84 18.10
CA ALA A 89 8.06 -12.23 17.01
C ALA A 89 8.49 -11.00 16.21
N LYS A 90 9.46 -11.19 15.30
CA LYS A 90 9.95 -10.11 14.42
C LYS A 90 10.02 -10.56 12.97
N LEU A 91 9.62 -9.65 12.07
CA LEU A 91 9.88 -9.74 10.64
C LEU A 91 10.88 -8.65 10.25
N ILE A 92 12.04 -9.07 9.77
CA ILE A 92 13.06 -8.16 9.20
C ILE A 92 13.07 -8.39 7.70
N ALA A 93 12.19 -7.68 7.00
CA ALA A 93 12.06 -7.65 5.55
C ALA A 93 12.48 -6.27 5.04
N GLU A 94 13.80 -6.06 4.94
CA GLU A 94 14.39 -4.79 4.48
C GLU A 94 14.98 -4.99 3.08
N GLY A 95 14.14 -4.81 2.07
CA GLY A 95 14.54 -4.76 0.67
C GLY A 95 15.30 -3.48 0.33
N THR A 96 15.55 -3.26 -0.96
CA THR A 96 16.17 -2.02 -1.46
C THR A 96 15.42 -1.50 -2.68
N PRO A 97 15.59 -0.22 -3.09
CA PRO A 97 14.98 0.30 -4.30
C PRO A 97 15.24 -0.54 -5.55
N SER A 98 16.40 -1.20 -5.64
CA SER A 98 16.80 -2.05 -6.77
C SER A 98 16.52 -3.54 -6.59
N ALA A 99 16.19 -3.97 -5.37
CA ALA A 99 15.94 -5.37 -5.04
C ALA A 99 14.88 -5.44 -3.93
N PRO A 100 13.60 -5.17 -4.27
CA PRO A 100 12.51 -5.30 -3.32
C PRO A 100 12.35 -6.75 -2.87
N ILE A 101 11.71 -6.95 -1.73
CA ILE A 101 11.19 -8.26 -1.32
C ILE A 101 9.77 -8.38 -1.87
N ILE A 102 9.44 -9.54 -2.44
CA ILE A 102 8.16 -9.74 -3.13
C ILE A 102 7.43 -10.89 -2.47
N PHE A 103 6.26 -10.60 -1.90
CA PHE A 103 5.24 -11.59 -1.55
C PHE A 103 4.18 -11.61 -2.64
N THR A 104 3.92 -12.76 -3.26
CA THR A 104 3.02 -12.87 -4.43
C THR A 104 2.32 -14.22 -4.48
N SER A 105 1.32 -14.35 -5.35
CA SER A 105 0.73 -15.62 -5.75
C SER A 105 1.76 -16.65 -6.27
N ALA A 106 1.53 -17.92 -5.93
CA ALA A 106 2.24 -19.06 -6.50
C ALA A 106 1.74 -19.47 -7.90
N GLN A 107 0.65 -18.88 -8.40
CA GLN A 107 0.17 -19.14 -9.75
C GLN A 107 1.22 -18.73 -10.80
N PRO A 108 1.25 -19.41 -11.96
CA PRO A 108 2.08 -19.00 -13.09
C PRO A 108 1.79 -17.55 -13.49
N PRO A 109 2.80 -16.77 -13.95
CA PRO A 109 2.55 -15.46 -14.56
C PRO A 109 1.51 -15.58 -15.68
N GLY A 110 0.55 -14.66 -15.71
CA GLY A 110 -0.61 -14.72 -16.61
C GLY A 110 -1.83 -15.43 -16.03
N GLN A 111 -1.72 -15.95 -14.80
CA GLN A 111 -2.81 -16.65 -14.09
C GLN A 111 -2.95 -16.16 -12.65
N ARG A 112 -2.22 -15.12 -12.24
CA ARG A 112 -2.34 -14.59 -10.90
C ARG A 112 -3.55 -13.67 -10.81
N GLY A 113 -4.20 -13.69 -9.66
CA GLY A 113 -5.35 -12.85 -9.41
C GLY A 113 -5.60 -12.60 -7.92
N PRO A 114 -6.45 -11.63 -7.60
CA PRO A 114 -6.88 -11.41 -6.23
C PRO A 114 -7.42 -12.72 -5.62
N ARG A 115 -7.21 -12.91 -4.31
CA ARG A 115 -7.57 -14.13 -3.55
C ARG A 115 -6.70 -15.36 -3.75
N ASP A 116 -5.59 -15.26 -4.49
CA ASP A 116 -4.69 -16.41 -4.68
C ASP A 116 -4.03 -16.90 -3.38
N TRP A 117 -3.89 -16.02 -2.39
CA TRP A 117 -3.38 -16.31 -1.04
C TRP A 117 -3.86 -15.24 -0.04
N GLY A 118 -3.61 -15.43 1.25
CA GLY A 118 -4.21 -14.64 2.34
C GLY A 118 -3.34 -13.52 2.92
N GLY A 119 -2.24 -13.14 2.28
CA GLY A 119 -1.48 -11.94 2.67
C GLY A 119 -0.55 -12.08 3.87
N VAL A 120 -0.15 -10.93 4.42
CA VAL A 120 0.79 -10.81 5.53
C VAL A 120 0.12 -10.13 6.72
N TRP A 121 0.13 -10.80 7.86
CA TRP A 121 -0.46 -10.34 9.10
C TRP A 121 0.60 -10.17 10.19
N ILE A 122 0.65 -9.00 10.82
CA ILE A 122 1.62 -8.70 11.90
C ILE A 122 0.88 -8.35 13.18
N ASN A 123 1.13 -9.12 14.24
CA ASN A 123 0.59 -8.86 15.57
C ASN A 123 1.64 -8.20 16.47
N GLY A 124 1.30 -7.06 17.05
CA GLY A 124 2.13 -6.35 18.02
C GLY A 124 1.53 -6.30 19.43
N ARG A 125 2.24 -5.59 20.31
CA ARG A 125 1.89 -5.38 21.74
C ARG A 125 1.40 -3.96 22.04
N ALA A 126 1.16 -3.14 21.02
CA ALA A 126 0.71 -1.78 21.20
C ALA A 126 -0.77 -1.69 21.61
N PRO A 127 -1.17 -0.60 22.29
CA PRO A 127 -2.54 -0.42 22.73
C PRO A 127 -3.56 -0.50 21.60
N ILE A 128 -4.67 -1.17 21.90
CA ILE A 128 -5.88 -1.23 21.08
C ILE A 128 -7.07 -0.89 21.98
N ASN A 129 -8.20 -0.50 21.40
CA ASN A 129 -9.39 -0.12 22.16
C ASN A 129 -10.40 -1.27 22.34
N ALA A 130 -9.93 -2.52 22.28
CA ALA A 130 -10.72 -3.70 22.62
C ALA A 130 -10.85 -3.89 24.14
N PRO A 131 -11.97 -4.44 24.65
CA PRO A 131 -12.10 -4.79 26.06
C PRO A 131 -10.95 -5.69 26.55
N GLY A 132 -10.22 -5.24 27.56
CA GLY A 132 -9.05 -5.96 28.09
C GLY A 132 -7.73 -5.67 27.37
N GLY A 133 -7.75 -4.89 26.29
CA GLY A 133 -6.56 -4.43 25.57
C GLY A 133 -5.91 -5.48 24.65
N GLU A 134 -6.57 -6.63 24.43
CA GLU A 134 -6.13 -7.70 23.56
C GLU A 134 -7.31 -8.29 22.79
N GLU A 135 -7.06 -8.76 21.57
CA GLU A 135 -8.08 -9.38 20.72
C GLU A 135 -7.47 -10.51 19.88
N GLN A 136 -8.33 -11.42 19.41
CA GLN A 136 -7.93 -12.43 18.42
C GLN A 136 -8.06 -11.81 17.03
N GLY A 137 -7.04 -12.00 16.19
CA GLY A 137 -7.09 -11.59 14.80
C GLY A 137 -8.13 -12.37 13.99
N GLU A 138 -8.27 -12.02 12.72
CA GLU A 138 -9.42 -12.37 11.90
C GLU A 138 -9.76 -13.87 11.89
N ALA A 139 -11.05 -14.16 12.10
CA ALA A 139 -11.64 -15.48 12.30
C ALA A 139 -10.98 -16.34 13.41
N GLY A 140 -10.18 -15.75 14.30
CA GLY A 140 -9.37 -16.47 15.28
C GLY A 140 -8.20 -17.23 14.65
N LEU A 141 -7.83 -16.91 13.41
CA LEU A 141 -6.84 -17.65 12.62
C LEU A 141 -5.44 -17.04 12.68
N THR A 142 -5.31 -15.77 13.04
CA THR A 142 -4.04 -15.04 13.00
C THR A 142 -3.44 -14.75 14.37
N GLY A 143 -3.99 -15.31 15.44
CA GLY A 143 -3.45 -15.21 16.80
C GLY A 143 -3.80 -13.91 17.54
N VAL A 144 -3.27 -13.75 18.76
CA VAL A 144 -3.59 -12.62 19.64
C VAL A 144 -2.72 -11.40 19.33
N TYR A 145 -3.34 -10.23 19.27
CA TYR A 145 -2.68 -8.93 19.18
C TYR A 145 -3.14 -7.97 20.29
N GLY A 146 -2.48 -6.82 20.38
CA GLY A 146 -2.75 -5.80 21.38
C GLY A 146 -1.89 -5.96 22.64
N GLY A 147 -1.98 -4.99 23.52
CA GLY A 147 -1.22 -4.92 24.76
C GLY A 147 -1.14 -3.50 25.29
N ASN A 148 -0.04 -3.20 25.98
CA ASN A 148 0.17 -1.90 26.63
C ASN A 148 1.51 -1.25 26.29
N ASP A 149 2.23 -1.75 25.28
CA ASP A 149 3.53 -1.23 24.86
C ASP A 149 3.40 -0.42 23.56
N PRO A 150 3.18 0.91 23.64
CA PRO A 150 3.06 1.75 22.45
C PRO A 150 4.36 1.84 21.63
N ASN A 151 5.50 1.37 22.14
CA ASN A 151 6.78 1.38 21.44
C ASN A 151 7.23 -0.02 21.03
N ASP A 152 6.33 -1.01 21.06
CA ASP A 152 6.60 -2.36 20.57
C ASP A 152 7.19 -2.33 19.14
N SER A 153 8.05 -3.29 18.86
CA SER A 153 8.73 -3.41 17.56
C SER A 153 8.56 -4.82 17.01
N SER A 154 7.71 -4.94 16.00
CA SER A 154 7.51 -6.15 15.20
C SER A 154 8.55 -6.30 14.08
N GLY A 155 9.51 -5.37 14.00
CA GLY A 155 10.65 -5.43 13.07
C GLY A 155 10.68 -4.29 12.04
N VAL A 156 11.10 -4.64 10.82
CA VAL A 156 11.30 -3.71 9.70
C VAL A 156 10.68 -4.31 8.45
N ILE A 157 9.78 -3.56 7.83
CA ILE A 157 9.16 -3.90 6.55
C ILE A 157 9.41 -2.71 5.63
N ARG A 158 10.38 -2.87 4.72
CA ARG A 158 10.80 -1.79 3.83
C ARG A 158 11.14 -2.25 2.42
N TYR A 159 10.70 -1.50 1.41
CA TYR A 159 10.81 -1.88 -0.01
C TYR A 159 10.23 -3.27 -0.27
N VAL A 160 8.96 -3.43 0.12
CA VAL A 160 8.23 -4.69 0.05
C VAL A 160 7.04 -4.54 -0.89
N ARG A 161 6.83 -5.55 -1.74
CA ARG A 161 5.60 -5.70 -2.52
C ARG A 161 4.77 -6.86 -1.98
N ILE A 162 3.46 -6.65 -1.90
CA ILE A 162 2.48 -7.67 -1.52
C ILE A 162 1.44 -7.69 -2.64
N GLU A 163 1.42 -8.78 -3.39
CA GLU A 163 0.69 -8.87 -4.65
C GLU A 163 -0.36 -10.00 -4.57
N PHE A 164 -1.56 -9.74 -5.09
CA PHE A 164 -2.59 -10.78 -5.34
C PHE A 164 -3.08 -11.53 -4.09
N ALA A 165 -3.06 -10.87 -2.93
CA ALA A 165 -3.53 -11.45 -1.66
C ALA A 165 -5.05 -11.27 -1.49
N GLY A 166 -5.56 -11.39 -0.26
CA GLY A 166 -6.97 -11.17 0.08
C GLY A 166 -7.81 -12.45 0.07
N PHE A 167 -7.87 -13.27 1.13
CA PHE A 167 -8.58 -14.57 1.09
C PHE A 167 -9.77 -14.63 2.07
N PRO A 168 -10.99 -14.98 1.62
CA PRO A 168 -12.15 -15.15 2.51
C PRO A 168 -11.99 -16.38 3.41
N VAL A 169 -11.90 -16.16 4.71
CA VAL A 169 -11.74 -17.22 5.72
C VAL A 169 -13.06 -17.69 6.34
N ALA A 170 -14.09 -16.86 6.31
CA ALA A 170 -15.48 -17.21 6.62
C ALA A 170 -16.45 -16.26 5.87
N PRO A 171 -17.79 -16.47 5.90
CA PRO A 171 -18.73 -15.48 5.37
C PRO A 171 -18.55 -14.13 6.07
N ASP A 172 -18.39 -13.06 5.30
CA ASP A 172 -18.16 -11.67 5.76
C ASP A 172 -16.92 -11.54 6.67
N ARG A 173 -15.91 -12.41 6.45
CA ARG A 173 -14.62 -12.40 7.16
C ARG A 173 -13.50 -12.78 6.21
N GLU A 174 -12.66 -11.82 5.88
CA GLU A 174 -11.60 -11.94 4.89
C GLU A 174 -10.24 -11.60 5.51
N LEU A 175 -9.17 -12.27 5.07
CA LEU A 175 -7.82 -11.79 5.35
C LEU A 175 -7.46 -10.72 4.32
N ASN A 176 -6.95 -9.58 4.77
CA ASN A 176 -6.49 -8.50 3.90
C ASN A 176 -5.18 -8.83 3.17
N ASN A 177 -4.75 -7.88 2.35
CA ASN A 177 -3.42 -7.93 1.75
C ASN A 177 -2.31 -7.76 2.79
N PHE A 178 -2.37 -6.65 3.55
CA PHE A 178 -1.37 -6.32 4.56
C PHE A 178 -2.03 -5.80 5.83
N THR A 179 -1.90 -6.55 6.92
CA THR A 179 -2.54 -6.21 8.20
C THR A 179 -1.52 -5.88 9.27
N LEU A 180 -1.76 -4.77 9.97
CA LEU A 180 -0.99 -4.29 11.11
C LEU A 180 -1.90 -4.27 12.36
N ALA A 181 -1.88 -5.35 13.13
CA ALA A 181 -2.75 -5.50 14.30
C ALA A 181 -1.98 -5.22 15.60
N GLY A 182 -2.32 -4.12 16.29
CA GLY A 182 -1.65 -3.70 17.53
C GLY A 182 -0.14 -3.46 17.37
N VAL A 183 0.32 -3.05 16.18
CA VAL A 183 1.75 -2.84 15.90
C VAL A 183 2.22 -1.52 16.50
N GLY A 184 3.38 -1.55 17.18
CA GLY A 184 3.92 -0.40 17.91
C GLY A 184 4.80 0.53 17.08
N ALA A 185 5.03 1.73 17.64
CA ALA A 185 5.82 2.81 17.02
C ALA A 185 7.31 2.48 16.86
N GLY A 186 7.80 1.40 17.50
CA GLY A 186 9.15 0.88 17.30
C GLY A 186 9.31 0.05 16.02
N THR A 187 8.22 -0.22 15.29
CA THR A 187 8.23 -0.93 14.01
C THR A 187 8.44 0.05 12.86
N ILE A 188 9.29 -0.30 11.90
CA ILE A 188 9.49 0.49 10.68
C ILE A 188 8.65 -0.12 9.56
N VAL A 189 7.73 0.67 8.99
CA VAL A 189 6.93 0.30 7.81
C VAL A 189 7.04 1.43 6.78
N ASP A 190 7.72 1.15 5.67
CA ASP A 190 8.24 2.22 4.80
C ASP A 190 8.45 1.72 3.35
N HIS A 191 7.95 2.40 2.33
CA HIS A 191 8.02 1.94 0.92
C HIS A 191 7.36 0.56 0.74
N ILE A 192 6.03 0.53 0.90
CA ILE A 192 5.20 -0.66 0.71
C ILE A 192 4.34 -0.46 -0.54
N HIS A 193 4.29 -1.49 -1.39
CA HIS A 193 3.38 -1.53 -2.52
C HIS A 193 2.46 -2.73 -2.38
N VAL A 194 1.18 -2.48 -2.19
CA VAL A 194 0.14 -3.50 -2.21
C VAL A 194 -0.56 -3.45 -3.57
N ASN A 195 -0.68 -4.59 -4.22
CA ASN A 195 -1.13 -4.63 -5.61
C ASN A 195 -2.13 -5.76 -5.86
N ARG A 196 -3.34 -5.38 -6.29
CA ARG A 196 -4.37 -6.25 -6.87
C ARG A 196 -4.73 -7.48 -6.06
N GLY A 197 -4.75 -7.40 -4.73
CA GLY A 197 -5.44 -8.42 -3.95
C GLY A 197 -6.90 -8.09 -3.72
N ALA A 198 -7.65 -9.06 -3.23
CA ALA A 198 -9.01 -8.79 -2.75
C ALA A 198 -8.96 -8.13 -1.38
N ASP A 199 -10.12 -7.66 -0.93
CA ASP A 199 -10.31 -7.03 0.37
C ASP A 199 -9.40 -5.79 0.53
N ASP A 200 -9.09 -5.41 1.76
CA ASP A 200 -8.34 -4.17 2.02
C ASP A 200 -6.89 -4.22 1.58
N GLY A 201 -6.41 -3.11 1.04
CA GLY A 201 -5.01 -2.91 0.68
C GLY A 201 -4.10 -2.92 1.90
N ILE A 202 -4.38 -2.07 2.88
CA ILE A 202 -3.72 -2.07 4.18
C ILE A 202 -4.75 -1.77 5.27
N GLU A 203 -4.73 -2.57 6.33
CA GLU A 203 -5.64 -2.39 7.46
C GLU A 203 -4.89 -2.32 8.80
N PHE A 204 -5.30 -1.36 9.64
CA PHE A 204 -4.81 -1.18 11.00
C PHE A 204 -5.86 -1.58 12.03
N PHE A 205 -5.59 -2.65 12.78
CA PHE A 205 -6.36 -2.99 13.98
C PHE A 205 -5.66 -2.41 15.21
N GLY A 206 -5.89 -1.13 15.47
CA GLY A 206 -5.29 -0.42 16.60
C GLY A 206 -3.77 -0.21 16.47
N GLY A 207 -3.11 0.05 17.59
CA GLY A 207 -1.66 0.27 17.65
C GLY A 207 -1.21 1.72 17.37
N THR A 208 0.10 1.89 17.25
CA THR A 208 0.78 3.20 17.21
C THR A 208 1.83 3.28 16.09
N VAL A 209 1.95 2.24 15.25
CA VAL A 209 2.90 2.20 14.14
C VAL A 209 2.72 3.38 13.18
N ASN A 210 3.84 3.94 12.73
CA ASN A 210 3.85 4.97 11.71
C ASN A 210 4.23 4.35 10.35
N VAL A 211 3.63 4.83 9.27
CA VAL A 211 3.86 4.30 7.90
C VAL A 211 4.23 5.41 6.92
N LYS A 212 5.17 5.14 6.01
CA LYS A 212 5.58 6.14 5.00
C LYS A 212 5.74 5.51 3.63
N TYR A 213 5.42 6.26 2.57
CA TYR A 213 5.54 5.77 1.19
C TYR A 213 4.73 4.50 0.95
N ILE A 214 3.41 4.60 1.05
CA ILE A 214 2.47 3.48 0.88
C ILE A 214 1.73 3.66 -0.44
N LEU A 215 1.91 2.71 -1.36
CA LEU A 215 1.17 2.64 -2.61
C LEU A 215 0.23 1.44 -2.57
N VAL A 216 -1.04 1.67 -2.87
CA VAL A 216 -2.03 0.60 -3.06
C VAL A 216 -2.66 0.76 -4.43
N THR A 217 -2.57 -0.27 -5.26
CA THR A 217 -3.14 -0.28 -6.62
C THR A 217 -4.11 -1.45 -6.77
N GLY A 218 -5.38 -1.11 -6.98
CA GLY A 218 -6.48 -2.06 -7.14
C GLY A 218 -6.75 -2.92 -5.91
N PRO A 219 -7.02 -2.35 -4.72
CA PRO A 219 -7.60 -3.15 -3.63
C PRO A 219 -8.97 -3.69 -4.07
N GLY A 220 -9.40 -4.82 -3.51
CA GLY A 220 -10.72 -5.38 -3.78
C GLY A 220 -11.82 -4.69 -2.97
N ASP A 221 -11.46 -4.11 -1.82
CA ASP A 221 -12.35 -3.31 -0.99
C ASP A 221 -11.72 -1.94 -0.68
N ASP A 222 -11.31 -1.67 0.58
CA ASP A 222 -10.79 -0.36 0.96
C ASP A 222 -9.27 -0.25 0.73
N GLY A 223 -8.82 0.93 0.31
CA GLY A 223 -7.39 1.15 0.06
C GLY A 223 -6.56 1.21 1.33
N PHE A 224 -7.07 1.91 2.34
CA PHE A 224 -6.39 2.20 3.59
C PHE A 224 -7.43 2.28 4.70
N ASP A 225 -7.58 1.20 5.46
CA ASP A 225 -8.54 1.08 6.55
C ASP A 225 -7.85 1.24 7.91
N TRP A 226 -8.46 1.98 8.84
CA TRP A 226 -8.13 1.81 10.24
C TRP A 226 -9.32 1.66 11.16
N GLN A 227 -9.09 0.90 12.21
CA GLN A 227 -10.00 0.74 13.32
C GLN A 227 -9.27 0.46 14.64
N THR A 228 -10.03 0.08 15.65
CA THR A 228 -9.60 -0.44 16.95
C THR A 228 -8.57 0.43 17.70
N GLY A 229 -8.61 1.75 17.49
CA GLY A 229 -7.82 2.70 18.26
C GLY A 229 -6.45 3.03 17.67
N TRP A 230 -6.27 2.95 16.35
CA TRP A 230 -4.98 3.29 15.74
C TRP A 230 -4.65 4.78 15.91
N THR A 231 -3.46 5.07 16.43
CA THR A 231 -2.99 6.43 16.77
C THR A 231 -1.65 6.78 16.12
N GLY A 232 -1.31 6.07 15.05
CA GLY A 232 -0.08 6.29 14.30
C GLY A 232 -0.10 7.50 13.38
N LYS A 233 0.94 7.58 12.54
CA LYS A 233 1.13 8.64 11.54
C LYS A 233 1.30 8.03 10.16
N ALA A 234 0.87 8.75 9.14
CA ALA A 234 1.11 8.37 7.75
C ALA A 234 1.51 9.56 6.88
N GLN A 235 2.50 9.36 6.00
CA GLN A 235 2.87 10.35 4.99
C GLN A 235 3.25 9.72 3.66
N PHE A 236 2.88 10.38 2.55
CA PHE A 236 3.09 9.90 1.18
C PHE A 236 2.35 8.60 0.92
N VAL A 237 1.02 8.67 0.98
CA VAL A 237 0.12 7.55 0.67
C VAL A 237 -0.56 7.79 -0.67
N VAL A 238 -0.60 6.78 -1.53
CA VAL A 238 -1.31 6.82 -2.81
C VAL A 238 -2.17 5.58 -2.93
N ILE A 239 -3.47 5.78 -3.17
CA ILE A 239 -4.43 4.72 -3.42
C ILE A 239 -5.02 4.94 -4.81
N GLN A 240 -4.99 3.92 -5.65
CA GLN A 240 -5.70 3.89 -6.92
C GLN A 240 -6.65 2.70 -6.94
N GLN A 241 -7.94 2.97 -7.04
CA GLN A 241 -8.97 1.95 -7.23
C GLN A 241 -8.92 1.39 -8.65
N ASP A 242 -9.13 0.08 -8.79
CA ASP A 242 -9.20 -0.62 -10.07
C ASP A 242 -10.47 -1.46 -10.11
N GLY A 243 -11.50 -0.96 -10.77
CA GLY A 243 -12.76 -1.68 -10.89
C GLY A 243 -12.71 -2.95 -11.74
N GLU A 244 -11.56 -3.32 -12.33
CA GLU A 244 -11.33 -4.66 -12.88
C GLU A 244 -11.01 -5.70 -11.82
N VAL A 245 -10.48 -5.29 -10.66
CA VAL A 245 -10.26 -6.18 -9.50
C VAL A 245 -11.60 -6.46 -8.82
N ASP A 246 -12.33 -5.41 -8.47
CA ASP A 246 -13.69 -5.51 -7.98
C ASP A 246 -14.53 -4.32 -8.47
N PRO A 247 -15.61 -4.53 -9.25
CA PRO A 247 -16.47 -3.43 -9.70
C PRO A 247 -17.21 -2.75 -8.55
N ALA A 248 -17.29 -3.39 -7.38
CA ALA A 248 -17.89 -2.89 -6.16
C ALA A 248 -16.86 -2.36 -5.14
N ALA A 249 -15.58 -2.22 -5.51
CA ALA A 249 -14.55 -1.67 -4.63
C ALA A 249 -15.04 -0.39 -3.94
N ASP A 250 -14.91 -0.33 -2.60
CA ASP A 250 -15.62 0.65 -1.80
C ASP A 250 -14.80 1.94 -1.68
N ARG A 251 -13.79 2.02 -0.80
CA ARG A 251 -13.25 3.33 -0.40
C ARG A 251 -11.77 3.51 -0.63
N GLY A 252 -11.38 4.77 -0.79
CA GLY A 252 -9.96 5.14 -0.68
C GLY A 252 -9.47 4.98 0.76
N ILE A 253 -10.28 5.47 1.71
CA ILE A 253 -10.09 5.35 3.15
C ILE A 253 -11.42 4.96 3.81
N GLU A 254 -11.40 3.91 4.64
CA GLU A 254 -12.36 3.68 5.72
C GLU A 254 -11.68 3.91 7.08
N ALA A 255 -12.44 4.46 8.02
CA ALA A 255 -11.90 4.95 9.26
C ALA A 255 -12.91 4.86 10.40
N ASP A 256 -12.61 3.97 11.32
CA ASP A 256 -13.42 3.65 12.50
C ASP A 256 -12.67 3.94 13.79
N ASN A 257 -13.41 4.09 14.89
CA ASN A 257 -12.83 3.95 16.22
C ASN A 257 -13.00 2.53 16.74
N ASN A 258 -14.24 2.14 17.01
CA ASN A 258 -14.59 0.80 17.42
C ASN A 258 -16.05 0.58 17.03
N GLU A 259 -16.34 -0.54 16.39
CA GLU A 259 -17.68 -0.85 15.87
C GLU A 259 -18.75 -1.07 16.95
N ASN A 260 -18.36 -1.54 18.13
CA ASN A 260 -19.27 -1.93 19.20
C ASN A 260 -19.50 -0.78 20.20
N ASP A 261 -18.48 0.04 20.45
CA ASP A 261 -18.62 1.29 21.21
C ASP A 261 -17.71 2.40 20.66
N ASN A 262 -18.35 3.31 19.93
CA ASN A 262 -17.73 4.48 19.30
C ASN A 262 -16.98 5.42 20.27
N ASN A 263 -17.06 5.26 21.59
CA ASN A 263 -16.34 6.08 22.57
C ASN A 263 -15.13 5.41 23.23
N LEU A 264 -14.80 4.17 22.87
CA LEU A 264 -13.67 3.47 23.48
C LEU A 264 -12.34 4.18 23.27
N LEU A 265 -11.47 4.04 24.27
CA LEU A 265 -10.12 4.59 24.31
C LEU A 265 -9.08 3.45 24.24
N PRO A 266 -7.89 3.66 23.63
CA PRO A 266 -7.51 4.87 22.89
C PRO A 266 -8.41 5.10 21.66
N ARG A 267 -8.79 6.35 21.41
CA ARG A 267 -9.59 6.67 20.24
C ARG A 267 -8.71 6.58 19.00
N SER A 268 -9.19 5.96 17.91
CA SER A 268 -8.54 6.07 16.60
C SER A 268 -8.39 7.53 16.25
N ASN A 269 -7.16 8.01 16.19
CA ASN A 269 -6.84 9.42 16.01
C ASN A 269 -5.49 9.58 15.29
N PRO A 270 -5.35 9.04 14.07
CA PRO A 270 -4.09 9.12 13.35
C PRO A 270 -3.83 10.52 12.80
N THR A 271 -2.56 10.81 12.48
CA THR A 271 -2.16 12.04 11.78
C THR A 271 -1.62 11.71 10.39
N LEU A 272 -2.35 12.13 9.36
CA LEU A 272 -2.06 11.89 7.95
C LEU A 272 -1.69 13.20 7.25
N TYR A 273 -0.56 13.19 6.56
CA TYR A 273 -0.14 14.27 5.66
C TYR A 273 0.15 13.71 4.27
N ASN A 274 -0.14 14.47 3.22
CA ASN A 274 0.34 14.16 1.87
C ASN A 274 -0.13 12.79 1.36
N PHE A 275 -1.39 12.72 0.94
CA PHE A 275 -1.94 11.54 0.31
C PHE A 275 -2.80 11.87 -0.92
N THR A 276 -2.87 10.92 -1.86
CA THR A 276 -3.69 11.02 -3.08
C THR A 276 -4.58 9.79 -3.19
N LEU A 277 -5.89 10.00 -3.30
CA LEU A 277 -6.88 8.93 -3.50
C LEU A 277 -7.50 9.08 -4.88
N VAL A 278 -7.40 8.04 -5.69
CA VAL A 278 -7.91 8.00 -7.07
C VAL A 278 -8.94 6.88 -7.18
N GLY A 279 -10.20 7.24 -7.40
CA GLY A 279 -11.28 6.32 -7.75
C GLY A 279 -11.19 5.87 -9.21
N ASP A 280 -12.05 4.94 -9.61
CA ASP A 280 -12.19 4.52 -11.01
C ASP A 280 -13.44 5.19 -11.64
N PRO A 281 -13.25 6.20 -12.52
CA PRO A 281 -14.34 6.97 -13.11
C PRO A 281 -14.99 6.27 -14.32
N ARG A 282 -14.50 5.09 -14.75
CA ARG A 282 -15.06 4.37 -15.90
C ARG A 282 -16.54 4.03 -15.64
N PRO A 283 -17.45 4.15 -16.62
CA PRO A 283 -18.90 4.03 -16.37
C PRO A 283 -19.33 2.72 -15.69
N GLU A 284 -18.82 1.58 -16.16
CA GLU A 284 -19.26 0.23 -15.78
C GLU A 284 -18.47 -0.41 -14.62
N THR A 285 -17.43 0.26 -14.12
CA THR A 285 -16.53 -0.28 -13.09
C THR A 285 -16.22 0.77 -12.04
N GLY A 286 -15.91 0.36 -10.81
CA GLY A 286 -15.60 1.27 -9.72
C GLY A 286 -16.84 1.83 -9.02
N GLY A 287 -16.64 2.24 -7.77
CA GLY A 287 -17.71 2.56 -6.84
C GLY A 287 -17.26 3.42 -5.67
N GLY A 288 -17.97 3.21 -4.56
CA GLY A 288 -17.82 3.81 -3.24
C GLY A 288 -17.23 5.23 -3.12
N ALA A 289 -16.57 5.50 -2.00
CA ALA A 289 -16.30 6.86 -1.52
C ALA A 289 -14.80 7.11 -1.30
N GLY A 290 -14.35 8.33 -1.53
CA GLY A 290 -12.94 8.68 -1.31
C GLY A 290 -12.51 8.46 0.14
N ILE A 291 -13.21 9.11 1.06
CA ILE A 291 -12.95 9.00 2.50
C ILE A 291 -14.27 8.80 3.24
N VAL A 292 -14.36 7.75 4.07
CA VAL A 292 -15.44 7.55 5.04
C VAL A 292 -14.88 7.62 6.45
N LEU A 293 -15.38 8.55 7.27
CA LEU A 293 -14.98 8.71 8.67
C LEU A 293 -16.19 8.42 9.55
N ARG A 294 -16.20 7.30 10.27
CA ARG A 294 -17.38 6.81 10.97
C ARG A 294 -17.03 6.24 12.35
N ARG A 295 -18.05 5.69 13.04
CA ARG A 295 -17.94 4.96 14.31
C ARG A 295 -17.08 5.63 15.40
N GLY A 296 -17.10 6.97 15.47
CA GLY A 296 -16.37 7.74 16.47
C GLY A 296 -14.88 7.97 16.18
N THR A 297 -14.39 7.72 14.97
CA THR A 297 -13.00 8.05 14.63
C THR A 297 -12.73 9.56 14.77
N ALA A 298 -11.57 9.89 15.31
CA ALA A 298 -10.96 11.23 15.23
C ALA A 298 -9.85 11.20 14.17
N GLY A 299 -9.04 12.25 14.08
CA GLY A 299 -7.87 12.23 13.20
C GLY A 299 -7.51 13.61 12.68
N THR A 300 -6.30 13.73 12.12
CA THR A 300 -5.86 14.93 11.41
C THR A 300 -5.42 14.55 10.00
N LEU A 301 -6.20 14.96 8.98
CA LEU A 301 -5.94 14.68 7.57
C LEU A 301 -5.63 16.00 6.84
N ARG A 302 -4.40 16.11 6.30
CA ARG A 302 -3.89 17.34 5.68
C ARG A 302 -3.10 17.08 4.39
N ASN A 303 -3.03 18.10 3.54
CA ASN A 303 -2.24 18.14 2.30
C ASN A 303 -2.61 17.06 1.28
N PHE A 304 -3.89 16.87 0.98
CA PHE A 304 -4.32 15.70 0.21
C PHE A 304 -5.23 15.99 -0.98
N ILE A 305 -5.35 15.00 -1.87
CA ILE A 305 -6.17 15.07 -3.07
C ILE A 305 -7.07 13.84 -3.14
N VAL A 306 -8.35 14.04 -3.45
CA VAL A 306 -9.34 12.96 -3.66
C VAL A 306 -10.08 13.21 -4.97
N LEU A 307 -10.02 12.25 -5.89
CA LEU A 307 -10.70 12.36 -7.18
C LEU A 307 -11.26 11.05 -7.72
N GLY A 308 -12.32 11.14 -8.52
CA GLY A 308 -12.83 10.02 -9.32
C GLY A 308 -13.72 9.00 -8.58
N PHE A 309 -14.15 9.25 -7.34
CA PHE A 309 -15.04 8.36 -6.60
C PHE A 309 -16.51 8.60 -6.91
N LYS A 310 -17.31 7.55 -7.08
CA LYS A 310 -18.69 7.68 -7.60
C LYS A 310 -19.73 8.03 -6.52
N ARG A 311 -19.57 7.53 -5.28
CA ARG A 311 -20.54 7.77 -4.19
C ARG A 311 -20.36 9.13 -3.54
N ALA A 312 -19.14 9.45 -3.10
CA ALA A 312 -18.77 10.75 -2.53
C ALA A 312 -17.24 10.90 -2.44
N GLY A 313 -16.71 12.12 -2.48
CA GLY A 313 -15.30 12.38 -2.12
C GLY A 313 -15.05 12.24 -0.61
N LEU A 314 -15.99 12.69 0.22
CA LEU A 314 -15.94 12.61 1.68
C LEU A 314 -17.32 12.29 2.25
N ASP A 315 -17.39 11.40 3.23
CA ASP A 315 -18.57 11.08 4.02
C ASP A 315 -18.22 10.94 5.52
N ILE A 316 -18.74 11.83 6.37
CA ILE A 316 -18.57 11.76 7.83
C ILE A 316 -19.87 11.22 8.44
N GLN A 317 -19.82 9.99 8.93
CA GLN A 317 -21.00 9.26 9.40
C GLN A 317 -21.02 9.11 10.93
N GLY A 318 -22.23 9.05 11.48
CA GLY A 318 -22.44 8.85 12.91
C GLY A 318 -22.27 10.12 13.75
N ALA A 319 -23.14 10.26 14.77
CA ALA A 319 -23.22 11.48 15.57
C ALA A 319 -21.92 11.81 16.31
N ILE A 320 -21.13 10.80 16.72
CA ILE A 320 -19.88 11.00 17.45
C ILE A 320 -18.79 11.57 16.53
N SER A 321 -18.51 10.95 15.38
CA SER A 321 -17.53 11.46 14.42
C SER A 321 -17.89 12.87 13.94
N GLN A 322 -19.19 13.12 13.70
CA GLN A 322 -19.69 14.46 13.35
C GLN A 322 -19.48 15.49 14.47
N THR A 323 -19.69 15.11 15.73
CA THR A 323 -19.43 15.97 16.89
C THR A 323 -17.94 16.26 17.06
N LEU A 324 -17.08 15.26 16.86
CA LEU A 324 -15.62 15.42 16.90
C LEU A 324 -15.16 16.39 15.80
N ALA A 325 -15.75 16.32 14.60
CA ALA A 325 -15.47 17.29 13.53
C ALA A 325 -15.89 18.72 13.92
N GLN A 326 -17.07 18.89 14.53
CA GLN A 326 -17.54 20.21 15.00
C GLN A 326 -16.63 20.83 16.06
N ARG A 327 -16.00 19.99 16.89
CA ARG A 327 -15.08 20.41 17.96
C ARG A 327 -13.63 20.60 17.49
N GLY A 328 -13.32 20.26 16.24
CA GLY A 328 -11.96 20.30 15.70
C GLY A 328 -11.06 19.15 16.20
N GLU A 329 -11.65 18.05 16.66
CA GLU A 329 -10.95 16.82 17.05
C GLU A 329 -10.80 15.85 15.87
N LEU A 330 -11.71 15.92 14.90
CA LEU A 330 -11.57 15.32 13.57
C LEU A 330 -11.33 16.45 12.57
N VAL A 331 -10.10 16.56 12.07
CA VAL A 331 -9.61 17.70 11.29
C VAL A 331 -9.38 17.30 9.85
N ILE A 332 -10.08 17.99 8.95
CA ILE A 332 -9.82 17.96 7.51
C ILE A 332 -9.42 19.37 7.09
N SER A 333 -8.28 19.52 6.42
CA SER A 333 -7.89 20.81 5.85
C SER A 333 -6.83 20.66 4.76
N HIS A 334 -6.60 21.71 3.98
CA HIS A 334 -5.55 21.75 2.96
C HIS A 334 -5.71 20.60 1.96
N SER A 335 -6.81 20.63 1.20
CA SER A 335 -7.20 19.51 0.35
C SER A 335 -7.85 19.95 -0.96
N ILE A 336 -7.89 19.01 -1.91
CA ILE A 336 -8.65 19.14 -3.15
C ILE A 336 -9.56 17.92 -3.29
N PHE A 337 -10.86 18.15 -3.48
CA PHE A 337 -11.84 17.13 -3.87
C PHE A 337 -12.36 17.45 -5.28
N PHE A 338 -12.17 16.57 -6.26
CA PHE A 338 -12.53 16.88 -7.65
C PHE A 338 -13.03 15.67 -8.42
N GLY A 339 -13.98 15.87 -9.35
CA GLY A 339 -14.42 14.80 -10.25
C GLY A 339 -15.02 13.58 -9.54
N ASN A 340 -15.42 13.71 -8.28
CA ASN A 340 -16.22 12.72 -7.57
C ASN A 340 -17.70 12.92 -7.95
N GLY A 341 -18.57 11.91 -7.74
CA GLY A 341 -20.01 12.03 -7.99
C GLY A 341 -20.58 13.29 -7.32
N PRO A 342 -20.68 13.31 -5.99
CA PRO A 342 -20.56 14.52 -5.18
C PRO A 342 -19.19 14.58 -4.49
N ASN A 343 -18.59 15.77 -4.37
CA ASN A 343 -17.36 15.92 -3.59
C ASN A 343 -17.57 15.66 -2.09
N PHE A 344 -18.77 15.94 -1.59
CA PHE A 344 -19.13 15.76 -0.18
C PHE A 344 -20.51 15.09 -0.11
N ALA A 345 -20.65 14.09 0.75
CA ALA A 345 -21.95 13.52 1.04
C ALA A 345 -22.93 14.60 1.55
N SER A 346 -24.22 14.42 1.25
CA SER A 346 -25.26 15.36 1.67
C SER A 346 -25.49 15.34 3.19
N GLY A 347 -26.35 16.23 3.69
CA GLY A 347 -26.69 16.29 5.11
C GLY A 347 -25.58 16.89 5.98
N THR A 348 -25.25 16.22 7.08
CA THR A 348 -24.30 16.74 8.08
C THR A 348 -22.90 16.93 7.49
N THR A 349 -22.41 15.99 6.66
CA THR A 349 -21.09 16.09 6.02
C THR A 349 -20.95 17.40 5.23
N GLY A 350 -21.92 17.70 4.35
CA GLY A 350 -21.93 18.95 3.59
C GLY A 350 -21.95 20.21 4.47
N SER A 351 -22.64 20.18 5.62
CA SER A 351 -22.63 21.31 6.57
C SER A 351 -21.28 21.49 7.26
N LEU A 352 -20.60 20.40 7.63
CA LEU A 352 -19.30 20.44 8.31
C LEU A 352 -18.20 21.02 7.43
N VAL A 353 -18.23 20.71 6.13
CA VAL A 353 -17.19 21.13 5.18
C VAL A 353 -17.05 22.65 5.12
N GLY A 354 -18.14 23.41 5.34
CA GLY A 354 -18.07 24.88 5.40
C GLY A 354 -17.21 25.44 6.53
N GLY A 355 -16.91 24.65 7.57
CA GLY A 355 -16.01 25.00 8.67
C GLY A 355 -14.57 24.53 8.49
N PHE A 356 -14.28 23.69 7.47
CA PHE A 356 -12.94 23.18 7.23
C PHE A 356 -12.07 24.19 6.47
N ALA A 357 -10.80 24.30 6.86
CA ALA A 357 -9.87 25.26 6.27
C ALA A 357 -9.25 24.74 4.97
N GLN A 358 -9.07 25.61 3.98
CA GLN A 358 -8.28 25.32 2.78
C GLN A 358 -8.77 24.10 1.95
N VAL A 359 -10.08 23.83 1.97
CA VAL A 359 -10.72 22.81 1.12
C VAL A 359 -11.08 23.44 -0.22
N ALA A 360 -10.56 22.89 -1.33
CA ALA A 360 -10.96 23.31 -2.68
C ALA A 360 -11.63 22.18 -3.45
N THR A 361 -12.33 22.59 -4.50
CA THR A 361 -13.05 21.71 -5.42
C THR A 361 -12.67 21.90 -6.89
N SER A 362 -11.57 22.60 -7.15
CA SER A 362 -10.99 22.78 -8.50
C SER A 362 -10.23 21.53 -8.94
N ASP A 363 -10.10 21.34 -10.25
CA ASP A 363 -9.29 20.28 -10.82
C ASP A 363 -7.86 20.32 -10.26
N PRO A 364 -7.34 19.25 -9.63
CA PRO A 364 -5.96 19.19 -9.16
C PRO A 364 -4.94 19.11 -10.30
N GLN A 365 -5.34 18.90 -11.55
CA GLN A 365 -4.45 18.80 -12.71
C GLN A 365 -3.31 17.79 -12.47
N LEU A 366 -3.67 16.57 -12.02
CA LEU A 366 -2.73 15.46 -12.01
C LEU A 366 -2.48 14.98 -13.44
N ARG A 367 -1.27 14.46 -13.72
CA ARG A 367 -0.83 14.19 -15.10
C ARG A 367 -1.59 13.06 -15.78
N ASP A 368 -1.64 11.87 -15.17
CA ASP A 368 -2.37 10.70 -15.69
C ASP A 368 -2.79 9.75 -14.55
N PRO A 369 -3.63 10.21 -13.60
CA PRO A 369 -3.89 9.46 -12.36
C PRO A 369 -4.75 8.21 -12.56
N PHE A 370 -5.52 8.14 -13.66
CA PHE A 370 -6.49 7.06 -13.91
C PHE A 370 -5.93 5.93 -14.79
N ASN A 371 -4.72 6.06 -15.30
CA ASN A 371 -4.07 4.99 -16.05
C ASN A 371 -3.68 3.86 -15.09
N LEU A 372 -4.22 2.67 -15.32
CA LEU A 372 -4.05 1.51 -14.45
C LEU A 372 -2.79 0.71 -14.76
N ASP A 373 -2.11 0.99 -15.88
CA ASP A 373 -0.88 0.29 -16.27
C ASP A 373 0.37 1.13 -15.98
N ASP A 374 0.29 2.45 -16.18
CA ASP A 374 1.39 3.40 -15.92
C ASP A 374 0.87 4.75 -15.40
N PRO A 375 0.24 4.81 -14.22
CA PRO A 375 -0.31 6.04 -13.66
C PRO A 375 0.77 7.09 -13.45
N ASP A 376 0.40 8.37 -13.58
CA ASP A 376 1.20 9.50 -13.14
C ASP A 376 0.39 10.37 -12.18
N PHE A 377 0.59 10.13 -10.88
CA PHE A 377 -0.12 10.81 -9.80
C PHE A 377 0.45 12.19 -9.46
N ARG A 378 1.49 12.64 -10.18
CA ARG A 378 2.11 13.94 -9.91
C ARG A 378 1.20 15.08 -10.36
N PRO A 379 1.18 16.19 -9.62
CA PRO A 379 0.67 17.45 -10.13
C PRO A 379 1.41 17.89 -11.40
N ALA A 380 0.68 18.45 -12.38
CA ALA A 380 1.26 19.20 -13.49
C ALA A 380 1.90 20.53 -13.01
N ASP A 381 2.71 21.16 -13.86
CA ASP A 381 3.54 22.32 -13.47
C ASP A 381 2.75 23.56 -13.04
N ASP A 382 1.51 23.71 -13.53
CA ASP A 382 0.57 24.79 -13.21
C ASP A 382 -0.55 24.36 -12.26
N SER A 383 -0.45 23.14 -11.71
CA SER A 383 -1.46 22.56 -10.84
C SER A 383 -1.76 23.43 -9.62
N PRO A 384 -3.05 23.59 -9.23
CA PRO A 384 -3.40 24.25 -7.97
C PRO A 384 -2.94 23.46 -6.73
N ALA A 385 -2.51 22.21 -6.88
CA ALA A 385 -1.86 21.44 -5.83
C ALA A 385 -0.45 21.97 -5.50
N LEU A 386 0.14 22.82 -6.36
CA LEU A 386 1.46 23.44 -6.16
C LEU A 386 1.38 24.84 -5.54
N ASP A 387 0.18 25.36 -5.26
CA ASP A 387 0.01 26.62 -4.56
C ASP A 387 0.46 26.47 -3.10
N ARG A 388 1.64 27.00 -2.80
CA ARG A 388 2.27 26.94 -1.47
C ARG A 388 1.44 27.59 -0.38
N THR A 389 0.55 28.53 -0.70
CA THR A 389 -0.31 29.18 0.31
C THR A 389 -1.38 28.23 0.85
N ARG A 390 -1.60 27.10 0.16
CA ARG A 390 -2.59 26.08 0.50
C ARG A 390 -2.01 24.84 1.15
N VAL A 391 -0.70 24.80 1.39
CA VAL A 391 0.01 23.63 1.94
C VAL A 391 0.27 23.84 3.43
N ALA A 392 -0.23 22.92 4.27
CA ALA A 392 0.05 22.92 5.70
C ALA A 392 1.48 22.44 5.97
N SER A 393 2.16 23.09 6.93
CA SER A 393 3.40 22.55 7.49
C SER A 393 3.07 21.41 8.47
N PRO A 394 3.67 20.23 8.34
CA PRO A 394 3.52 19.19 9.35
C PRO A 394 4.29 19.54 10.64
N PRO A 395 4.03 18.82 11.75
CA PRO A 395 4.85 18.92 12.96
C PRO A 395 6.33 18.60 12.69
N ASP A 396 7.22 19.33 13.35
CA ASP A 396 8.67 19.07 13.32
C ASP A 396 9.03 17.99 14.36
N ASP A 397 8.64 16.76 14.09
CA ASP A 397 8.76 15.62 15.00
C ASP A 397 9.72 14.51 14.51
N GLY A 398 10.43 14.78 13.41
CA GLY A 398 11.35 13.85 12.76
C GLY A 398 10.69 12.75 11.92
N PHE A 399 9.36 12.60 11.96
CA PHE A 399 8.64 11.65 11.10
C PHE A 399 8.19 12.33 9.81
N PHE A 400 7.52 13.48 9.90
CA PHE A 400 6.99 14.16 8.73
C PHE A 400 8.05 14.99 8.00
N GLU A 401 8.01 14.93 6.67
CA GLU A 401 8.80 15.77 5.78
C GLU A 401 7.98 17.00 5.36
N PRO A 402 8.47 18.24 5.60
CA PRO A 402 7.84 19.43 5.04
C PRO A 402 7.91 19.42 3.51
N VAL A 403 6.78 19.69 2.86
CA VAL A 403 6.69 19.78 1.40
C VAL A 403 5.94 21.03 0.95
N PHE A 404 5.96 21.31 -0.34
CA PHE A 404 5.33 22.48 -0.96
C PHE A 404 4.23 22.10 -1.96
N PHE A 405 3.61 20.94 -1.79
CA PHE A 405 2.55 20.44 -2.64
C PHE A 405 1.47 19.71 -1.83
N LEU A 406 0.25 19.66 -2.37
CA LEU A 406 -0.82 18.77 -1.96
C LEU A 406 -0.69 17.43 -2.69
N GLY A 407 -1.12 16.34 -2.05
CA GLY A 407 -1.04 15.00 -2.61
C GLY A 407 0.14 14.19 -2.09
N GLY A 408 0.17 12.91 -2.46
CA GLY A 408 1.15 11.92 -1.98
C GLY A 408 2.45 11.84 -2.79
N VAL A 409 2.56 12.49 -3.94
CA VAL A 409 3.71 12.35 -4.85
C VAL A 409 4.40 13.68 -5.13
N ASN A 410 5.72 13.69 -5.00
CA ASN A 410 6.53 14.85 -5.32
C ASN A 410 6.49 15.12 -6.84
N PRO A 411 6.18 16.36 -7.29
CA PRO A 411 6.04 16.67 -8.72
C PRO A 411 7.33 16.50 -9.53
N GLN A 412 8.48 16.57 -8.87
CA GLN A 412 9.81 16.41 -9.49
C GLN A 412 10.42 15.02 -9.28
N ASN A 413 9.92 14.24 -8.31
CA ASN A 413 10.45 12.91 -8.00
C ASN A 413 9.31 11.92 -7.73
N ASP A 414 9.00 11.11 -8.74
CA ASP A 414 7.93 10.12 -8.65
C ASP A 414 8.44 8.84 -7.97
N TRP A 415 8.21 8.74 -6.66
CA TRP A 415 8.55 7.54 -5.90
C TRP A 415 7.67 6.33 -6.29
N THR A 416 6.48 6.56 -6.86
CA THR A 416 5.57 5.50 -7.32
C THR A 416 6.02 4.85 -8.63
N LYS A 417 6.99 5.45 -9.33
CA LYS A 417 7.65 4.86 -10.51
C LYS A 417 9.06 4.37 -10.22
N ALA A 418 9.45 4.30 -8.95
CA ALA A 418 10.76 3.77 -8.57
C ALA A 418 10.84 2.26 -8.86
N LYS A 419 12.06 1.74 -9.06
CA LYS A 419 12.32 0.34 -9.47
C LYS A 419 11.73 -0.73 -8.53
N TRP A 420 11.41 -0.38 -7.29
CA TRP A 420 10.82 -1.30 -6.33
C TRP A 420 9.31 -1.46 -6.51
N VAL A 421 8.65 -0.55 -7.24
CA VAL A 421 7.22 -0.59 -7.57
C VAL A 421 7.02 -1.35 -8.88
N GLN A 422 5.96 -2.15 -8.94
CA GLN A 422 5.51 -2.79 -10.17
C GLN A 422 4.01 -3.04 -10.10
N ILE A 423 3.24 -2.38 -10.95
CA ILE A 423 1.81 -2.67 -11.09
C ILE A 423 1.68 -3.97 -11.89
N ALA A 424 1.56 -5.09 -11.18
CA ALA A 424 1.41 -6.39 -11.80
C ALA A 424 -0.08 -6.63 -12.08
N ARG A 425 -0.41 -7.02 -13.31
CA ARG A 425 -1.79 -7.34 -13.69
C ARG A 425 -2.11 -8.83 -13.55
N GLU A 426 -1.12 -9.71 -13.71
CA GLU A 426 -1.25 -11.19 -13.76
C GLU A 426 0.07 -11.94 -13.50
#